data_AF-A0A316PN44-F1
#
_entry.id   AF-A0A316PN44-F1
#
_cell.length_a   1.000
_cell.length_b   1.000
_cell.length_c   1.000
_cell.angle_alpha   90.00
_cell.angle_beta   90.00
_cell.angle_gamma   90.00
#
_symmetry.space_group_name_H-M   'P 1'
#
loop_
_entity.id
_entity.type
_entity.pdbx_description
1 polymer ?
#
loop_
_entity_poly.entity_id
_entity_poly.type
_entity_poly.pdbx_seq_one_letter_code
_entity_poly.pdbx_strand_id
1 'polypeptide(L)'
;LNGLGKDAAYIISRINGFTYVETDYDFKTGELTVVREKAFSDGERAAVKCYGANDVLEGVAIMKKEAVEVSITGNSTNPTRFQHLVAGTYKKWAMENGKKYFSVASGGGTGRTLHPDNVAAGPASYGLTDSMGRMHGDAQFAGSSSVPAHVEMMGLIGAGNNPMVGMTVACAVAASQA
;
A
#
# COMPACT_ATOMS: atom_id res chain seq x y z
N LEU A 1 -2.39 -1.24 -8.91
CA LEU A 1 -3.19 -0.71 -7.77
C LEU A 1 -4.09 -1.82 -7.26
N ASN A 2 -4.14 -2.05 -5.95
CA ASN A 2 -4.96 -3.08 -5.29
C ASN A 2 -5.41 -2.56 -3.92
N GLY A 3 -6.59 -2.97 -3.42
CA GLY A 3 -7.15 -2.54 -2.13
C GLY A 3 -8.24 -1.45 -2.23
N LEU A 4 -8.91 -1.35 -3.37
CA LEU A 4 -10.10 -0.52 -3.56
C LEU A 4 -11.25 -1.46 -3.92
N GLY A 5 -12.50 -1.08 -3.60
CA GLY A 5 -13.66 -1.77 -4.14
C GLY A 5 -13.69 -1.68 -5.67
N LYS A 6 -14.33 -2.65 -6.34
CA LYS A 6 -14.35 -2.75 -7.81
C LYS A 6 -14.88 -1.49 -8.51
N ASP A 7 -15.91 -0.85 -7.95
CA ASP A 7 -16.46 0.40 -8.47
C ASP A 7 -15.47 1.57 -8.39
N ALA A 8 -14.79 1.71 -7.25
CA ALA A 8 -13.79 2.74 -7.05
C ALA A 8 -12.59 2.55 -7.98
N ALA A 9 -12.13 1.32 -8.15
CA ALA A 9 -11.07 0.97 -9.09
C ALA A 9 -11.47 1.32 -10.55
N TYR A 10 -12.71 1.02 -10.96
CA TYR A 10 -13.21 1.37 -12.29
C TYR A 10 -13.20 2.89 -12.52
N ILE A 11 -13.74 3.66 -11.57
CA ILE A 11 -13.80 5.13 -11.65
C ILE A 11 -12.39 5.73 -11.70
N ILE A 12 -11.49 5.30 -10.81
CA ILE A 12 -10.10 5.77 -10.77
C ILE A 12 -9.39 5.45 -12.08
N SER A 13 -9.59 4.25 -12.62
CA SER A 13 -8.99 3.84 -13.89
C SER A 13 -9.45 4.75 -15.02
N ARG A 14 -10.76 5.00 -15.11
CA ARG A 14 -11.34 5.85 -16.13
C ARG A 14 -10.83 7.28 -16.06
N ILE A 15 -10.79 7.88 -14.86
CA ILE A 15 -10.39 9.28 -14.69
C ILE A 15 -8.91 9.47 -15.01
N ASN A 16 -8.06 8.53 -14.60
CA ASN A 16 -6.62 8.67 -14.77
C ASN A 16 -6.11 8.13 -16.11
N GLY A 17 -6.91 7.35 -16.84
CA GLY A 17 -6.52 6.69 -18.09
C GLY A 17 -5.77 5.37 -17.87
N PHE A 18 -5.95 4.73 -16.71
CA PHE A 18 -5.33 3.43 -16.41
C PHE A 18 -6.06 2.26 -17.08
N THR A 19 -5.47 1.07 -17.03
CA THR A 19 -6.15 -0.16 -17.41
C THR A 19 -6.87 -0.74 -16.21
N TYR A 20 -8.20 -0.81 -16.29
CA TYR A 20 -9.02 -1.49 -15.29
C TYR A 20 -8.96 -2.99 -15.51
N VAL A 21 -8.67 -3.74 -14.45
CA VAL A 21 -8.68 -5.20 -14.46
C VAL A 21 -9.71 -5.68 -13.42
N GLU A 22 -10.80 -6.26 -13.92
CA GLU A 22 -11.86 -6.84 -13.13
C GLU A 22 -11.57 -8.31 -12.90
N THR A 23 -11.59 -8.72 -11.64
CA THR A 23 -11.40 -10.11 -11.25
C THR A 23 -12.68 -10.71 -10.70
N ASP A 24 -12.75 -12.03 -10.72
CA ASP A 24 -13.69 -12.82 -9.94
C ASP A 24 -12.92 -13.87 -9.13
N TYR A 25 -13.31 -14.07 -7.88
CA TYR A 25 -12.60 -14.94 -6.94
C TYR A 25 -13.53 -16.02 -6.42
N ASP A 26 -13.21 -17.28 -6.75
CA ASP A 26 -13.94 -18.42 -6.22
C ASP A 26 -13.45 -18.75 -4.82
N PHE A 27 -14.28 -18.45 -3.81
CA PHE A 27 -13.97 -18.71 -2.40
C PHE A 27 -13.86 -20.20 -2.05
N LYS A 28 -14.44 -21.11 -2.85
CA LYS A 28 -14.37 -22.55 -2.61
C LYS A 28 -13.04 -23.15 -3.07
N THR A 29 -12.56 -22.72 -4.23
CA THR A 29 -11.34 -23.25 -4.85
C THR A 29 -10.11 -22.39 -4.56
N GLY A 30 -10.32 -21.11 -4.25
CA GLY A 30 -9.28 -20.10 -4.11
C GLY A 30 -8.74 -19.58 -5.46
N GLU A 31 -9.46 -19.83 -6.56
CA GLU A 31 -9.05 -19.44 -7.90
C GLU A 31 -9.44 -17.99 -8.24
N LEU A 32 -8.52 -17.27 -8.87
CA LEU A 32 -8.74 -15.89 -9.33
C LEU A 32 -8.79 -15.82 -10.85
N THR A 33 -9.93 -15.42 -11.38
CA THR A 33 -10.16 -15.24 -12.83
C THR A 33 -10.18 -13.76 -13.17
N VAL A 34 -9.62 -13.37 -14.32
CA VAL A 34 -9.84 -12.02 -14.88
C VAL A 34 -11.05 -12.09 -15.80
N VAL A 35 -12.09 -11.35 -15.44
CA VAL A 35 -13.36 -11.34 -16.20
C VAL A 35 -13.39 -10.20 -17.21
N ARG A 36 -12.61 -9.14 -16.99
CA ARG A 36 -12.55 -7.98 -17.88
C ARG A 36 -11.24 -7.23 -17.75
N GLU A 37 -10.68 -6.82 -18.89
CA GLU A 37 -9.57 -5.87 -18.94
C GLU A 37 -9.94 -4.73 -19.90
N LYS A 38 -9.85 -3.48 -19.43
CA LYS A 38 -10.22 -2.29 -20.20
C LYS A 38 -9.23 -1.16 -20.00
N ALA A 39 -8.47 -0.86 -21.04
CA ALA A 39 -7.66 0.35 -21.13
C ALA A 39 -8.55 1.58 -21.35
N PHE A 40 -8.28 2.67 -20.64
CA PHE A 40 -8.95 3.97 -20.80
C PHE A 40 -8.08 5.03 -21.47
N SER A 41 -6.84 4.69 -21.81
CA SER A 41 -5.95 5.51 -22.64
C SER A 41 -5.03 4.60 -23.47
N ASP A 42 -4.33 5.18 -24.43
CA ASP A 42 -3.37 4.47 -25.30
C ASP A 42 -1.90 4.76 -24.95
N GLY A 43 -1.66 5.60 -23.93
CA GLY A 43 -0.31 6.04 -23.53
C GLY A 43 0.28 5.26 -22.35
N GLU A 44 1.38 5.75 -21.78
CA GLU A 44 2.07 5.11 -20.64
C GLU A 44 1.16 4.85 -19.43
N ARG A 45 0.12 5.66 -19.25
CA ARG A 45 -0.87 5.46 -18.18
C ARG A 45 -1.63 4.15 -18.33
N ALA A 46 -1.84 3.65 -19.55
CA ALA A 46 -2.48 2.37 -19.80
C ALA A 46 -1.66 1.18 -19.27
N ALA A 47 -0.34 1.34 -19.09
CA ALA A 47 0.50 0.31 -18.48
C ALA A 47 0.19 0.10 -16.98
N VAL A 48 -0.42 1.09 -16.34
CA VAL A 48 -0.84 0.98 -14.94
C VAL A 48 -2.10 0.12 -14.87
N LYS A 49 -1.98 -1.08 -14.31
CA LYS A 49 -3.11 -1.95 -14.02
C LYS A 49 -3.75 -1.61 -12.67
N CYS A 50 -5.05 -1.36 -12.69
CA CYS A 50 -5.85 -1.03 -11.53
C CYS A 50 -6.86 -2.14 -11.27
N TYR A 51 -6.62 -2.87 -10.18
CA TYR A 51 -7.48 -3.92 -9.68
C TYR A 51 -8.37 -3.37 -8.56
N GLY A 52 -9.61 -3.84 -8.53
CA GLY A 52 -10.48 -3.71 -7.36
C GLY A 52 -10.76 -5.09 -6.77
N ALA A 53 -10.80 -5.17 -5.45
CA ALA A 53 -11.11 -6.38 -4.71
C ALA A 53 -12.22 -6.10 -3.70
N ASN A 54 -13.19 -7.00 -3.60
CA ASN A 54 -14.26 -6.89 -2.61
C ASN A 54 -13.93 -7.64 -1.31
N ASP A 55 -12.89 -8.48 -1.33
CA ASP A 55 -12.44 -9.26 -0.18
C ASP A 55 -10.90 -9.32 -0.08
N VAL A 56 -10.39 -9.59 1.12
CA VAL A 56 -8.96 -9.75 1.39
C VAL A 56 -8.35 -10.91 0.59
N LEU A 57 -9.03 -12.04 0.50
CA LEU A 57 -8.52 -13.23 -0.18
C LEU A 57 -8.36 -12.98 -1.68
N GLU A 58 -9.34 -12.30 -2.29
CA GLU A 58 -9.25 -11.82 -3.67
C GLU A 58 -8.06 -10.86 -3.82
N GLY A 59 -7.91 -9.89 -2.91
CA GLY A 59 -6.76 -8.98 -2.89
C GLY A 59 -5.42 -9.70 -2.81
N VAL A 60 -5.30 -10.72 -1.97
CA VAL A 60 -4.08 -11.54 -1.83
C VAL A 60 -3.84 -12.37 -3.09
N ALA A 61 -4.88 -12.94 -3.69
CA ALA A 61 -4.76 -13.68 -4.94
C ALA A 61 -4.28 -12.78 -6.09
N ILE A 62 -4.74 -11.53 -6.14
CA ILE A 62 -4.25 -10.52 -7.11
C ILE A 62 -2.75 -10.28 -6.90
N MET A 63 -2.31 -10.08 -5.65
CA MET A 63 -0.88 -9.89 -5.34
C MET A 63 -0.03 -11.08 -5.79
N LYS A 64 -0.53 -12.32 -5.60
CA LYS A 64 0.13 -13.55 -6.08
C LYS A 64 0.20 -13.61 -7.60
N LYS A 65 -0.92 -13.32 -8.28
CA LYS A 65 -1.03 -13.32 -9.74
C LYS A 65 -0.03 -12.37 -10.39
N GLU A 66 0.08 -11.16 -9.86
CA GLU A 66 0.99 -10.12 -10.36
C GLU A 66 2.42 -10.27 -9.82
N ALA A 67 2.69 -11.32 -9.01
CA ALA A 67 3.98 -11.60 -8.40
C ALA A 67 4.60 -10.37 -7.72
N VAL A 68 3.80 -9.65 -6.94
CA VAL A 68 4.21 -8.35 -6.39
C VAL A 68 5.41 -8.52 -5.45
N GLU A 69 6.49 -7.80 -5.75
CA GLU A 69 7.71 -7.77 -4.94
C GLU A 69 7.77 -6.54 -4.03
N VAL A 70 7.17 -5.43 -4.45
CA VAL A 70 7.17 -4.17 -3.70
C VAL A 70 5.77 -3.58 -3.66
N SER A 71 5.30 -3.18 -2.48
CA SER A 71 4.04 -2.46 -2.34
C SER A 71 4.14 -1.22 -1.47
N ILE A 72 3.39 -0.19 -1.85
CA ILE A 72 3.19 1.01 -1.02
C ILE A 72 1.72 1.01 -0.59
N THR A 73 1.47 1.01 0.71
CA THR A 73 0.10 1.16 1.26
C THR A 73 -0.19 2.63 1.52
N GLY A 74 -1.38 3.12 1.11
CA GLY A 74 -1.73 4.54 1.21
C GLY A 74 -1.97 5.00 2.65
N ASN A 75 -1.80 6.31 2.90
CA ASN A 75 -2.15 6.95 4.17
C ASN A 75 -3.62 6.68 4.51
N SER A 76 -3.84 6.08 5.66
CA SER A 76 -5.16 5.70 6.09
C SER A 76 -5.85 6.91 6.71
N THR A 77 -6.51 7.74 5.92
CA THR A 77 -7.32 8.84 6.49
C THR A 77 -8.59 8.33 7.17
N ASN A 78 -8.93 7.05 6.98
CA ASN A 78 -10.09 6.41 7.59
C ASN A 78 -9.77 4.94 7.96
N PRO A 79 -9.89 4.54 9.25
CA PRO A 79 -9.63 3.18 9.69
C PRO A 79 -10.56 2.12 9.08
N THR A 80 -11.75 2.51 8.62
CA THR A 80 -12.68 1.61 7.90
C THR A 80 -12.32 1.39 6.44
N ARG A 81 -11.43 2.24 5.87
CA ARG A 81 -10.95 2.17 4.48
C ARG A 81 -9.47 1.81 4.40
N PHE A 82 -8.88 1.34 5.51
CA PHE A 82 -7.54 0.79 5.53
C PHE A 82 -7.46 -0.24 4.40
N GLN A 83 -6.46 -0.12 3.53
CA GLN A 83 -5.96 -1.27 2.77
C GLN A 83 -5.24 -2.16 3.80
N HIS A 84 -5.97 -2.78 4.72
CA HIS A 84 -6.68 -4.07 4.65
C HIS A 84 -5.65 -5.18 4.67
N LEU A 85 -5.96 -6.23 5.45
CA LEU A 85 -5.13 -7.39 5.75
C LEU A 85 -4.34 -7.97 4.56
N VAL A 86 -4.71 -7.67 3.32
CA VAL A 86 -4.01 -8.05 2.08
C VAL A 86 -2.49 -7.93 2.18
N ALA A 87 -1.94 -6.77 2.54
CA ALA A 87 -0.49 -6.59 2.55
C ALA A 87 0.19 -7.48 3.62
N GLY A 88 -0.39 -7.57 4.82
CA GLY A 88 0.11 -8.42 5.91
C GLY A 88 -0.04 -9.91 5.62
N THR A 89 -1.21 -10.33 5.12
CA THR A 89 -1.51 -11.71 4.72
C THR A 89 -0.64 -12.15 3.54
N TYR A 90 -0.46 -11.30 2.54
CA TYR A 90 0.43 -11.56 1.42
C TYR A 90 1.90 -11.62 1.87
N LYS A 91 2.33 -10.76 2.80
CA LYS A 91 3.67 -10.83 3.40
C LYS A 91 3.92 -12.16 4.09
N LYS A 92 2.98 -12.60 4.93
CA LYS A 92 3.06 -13.91 5.58
C LYS A 92 3.18 -15.03 4.55
N TRP A 93 2.30 -15.04 3.55
CA TRP A 93 2.35 -16.02 2.46
C TRP A 93 3.69 -15.98 1.73
N ALA A 94 4.22 -14.79 1.42
CA ALA A 94 5.49 -14.62 0.72
C ALA A 94 6.65 -15.21 1.54
N MET A 95 6.71 -14.93 2.84
CA MET A 95 7.70 -15.51 3.76
C MET A 95 7.60 -17.04 3.81
N GLU A 96 6.39 -17.58 3.96
CA GLU A 96 6.13 -19.02 4.02
C GLU A 96 6.46 -19.74 2.70
N ASN A 97 6.48 -19.01 1.58
CA ASN A 97 6.73 -19.56 0.24
C ASN A 97 8.08 -19.11 -0.35
N GLY A 98 8.99 -18.56 0.48
CA GLY A 98 10.32 -18.14 0.05
C GLY A 98 10.33 -17.03 -1.01
N LYS A 99 9.27 -16.22 -1.09
CA LYS A 99 9.16 -15.07 -1.99
C LYS A 99 9.67 -13.81 -1.31
N LYS A 100 10.52 -13.05 -2.02
CA LYS A 100 10.96 -11.73 -1.57
C LYS A 100 9.80 -10.75 -1.74
N TYR A 101 9.43 -10.08 -0.66
CA TYR A 101 8.39 -9.07 -0.67
C TYR A 101 8.72 -7.96 0.33
N PHE A 102 8.69 -6.72 -0.15
CA PHE A 102 8.88 -5.52 0.64
C PHE A 102 7.61 -4.67 0.60
N SER A 103 7.15 -4.22 1.76
CA SER A 103 5.96 -3.38 1.87
C SER A 103 6.28 -2.18 2.73
N VAL A 104 5.73 -1.03 2.37
CA VAL A 104 5.99 0.23 3.05
C VAL A 104 4.69 1.02 3.18
N ALA A 105 4.47 1.68 4.31
CA ALA A 105 3.28 2.51 4.53
C ALA A 105 3.58 3.97 4.19
N SER A 106 2.79 4.57 3.30
CA SER A 106 2.92 5.95 2.86
C SER A 106 2.31 6.91 3.89
N GLY A 107 3.13 7.87 4.34
CA GLY A 107 2.72 9.14 4.97
C GLY A 107 1.77 9.06 6.17
N GLY A 108 2.28 9.16 7.40
CA GLY A 108 1.47 9.26 8.62
C GLY A 108 1.23 7.93 9.35
N GLY A 109 1.17 6.81 8.62
CA GLY A 109 1.07 5.46 9.19
C GLY A 109 -0.15 5.25 10.09
N THR A 110 -0.25 4.07 10.72
CA THR A 110 -1.27 3.77 11.73
C THR A 110 -1.28 4.80 12.85
N GLY A 111 -0.12 5.35 13.23
CA GLY A 111 0.00 6.35 14.31
C GLY A 111 -0.76 7.66 14.05
N ARG A 112 -0.82 8.13 12.80
CA ARG A 112 -1.60 9.34 12.45
C ARG A 112 -3.07 9.01 12.19
N THR A 113 -3.38 7.81 11.71
CA THR A 113 -4.75 7.36 11.42
C THR A 113 -5.54 6.99 12.66
N LEU A 114 -4.91 6.22 13.54
CA LEU A 114 -5.49 5.66 14.76
C LEU A 114 -4.98 6.43 15.97
N HIS A 115 -4.57 7.69 15.81
CA HIS A 115 -4.25 8.51 16.97
C HIS A 115 -5.47 8.49 17.90
N PRO A 116 -5.31 8.27 19.21
CA PRO A 116 -6.40 8.27 20.20
C PRO A 116 -7.39 9.42 19.98
N ASP A 117 -6.86 10.62 19.73
CA ASP A 117 -7.66 11.83 19.47
C ASP A 117 -8.44 11.77 18.14
N ASN A 118 -7.92 11.08 17.12
CA ASN A 118 -8.57 10.94 15.81
C ASN A 118 -9.67 9.87 15.80
N VAL A 119 -9.59 8.88 16.71
CA VAL A 119 -10.60 7.81 16.85
C VAL A 119 -11.49 8.01 18.08
N ALA A 120 -11.39 9.16 18.75
CA ALA A 120 -12.09 9.49 20.00
C ALA A 120 -11.96 8.40 21.08
N ALA A 121 -10.89 7.62 21.03
CA ALA A 121 -10.66 6.52 21.94
C ALA A 121 -9.57 6.99 22.89
N GLY A 122 -9.86 7.07 24.20
CA GLY A 122 -8.92 7.56 25.21
C GLY A 122 -7.59 6.78 25.28
N PRO A 123 -6.71 7.06 26.25
CA PRO A 123 -5.31 6.59 26.27
C PRO A 123 -5.08 5.08 26.05
N ALA A 124 -6.06 4.23 26.39
CA ALA A 124 -6.02 2.79 26.13
C ALA A 124 -6.00 2.42 24.63
N SER A 125 -6.38 3.33 23.74
CA SER A 125 -6.46 3.11 22.29
C SER A 125 -5.11 3.05 21.59
N TYR A 126 -4.03 3.52 22.24
CA TYR A 126 -2.66 3.29 21.76
C TYR A 126 -2.37 1.79 21.57
N GLY A 127 -3.00 0.91 22.36
CA GLY A 127 -2.91 -0.54 22.18
C GLY A 127 -3.51 -1.03 20.85
N LEU A 128 -4.61 -0.44 20.40
CA LEU A 128 -5.21 -0.75 19.10
C LEU A 128 -4.35 -0.21 17.96
N THR A 129 -3.81 1.00 18.12
CA THR A 129 -2.89 1.62 17.16
C THR A 129 -1.61 0.80 16.97
N ASP A 130 -1.02 0.34 18.07
CA ASP A 130 0.17 -0.53 18.03
C ASP A 130 -0.19 -1.90 17.44
N SER A 131 -1.32 -2.49 17.83
CA SER A 131 -1.78 -3.78 17.29
C SER A 131 -1.98 -3.72 15.77
N MET A 132 -2.67 -2.69 15.27
CA MET A 132 -2.89 -2.50 13.84
C MET A 132 -1.61 -2.14 13.08
N GLY A 133 -0.65 -1.45 13.73
CA GLY A 133 0.68 -1.22 13.20
C GLY A 133 1.46 -2.53 13.03
N ARG A 134 1.41 -3.42 14.03
CA ARG A 134 2.07 -4.73 13.98
C ARG A 134 1.46 -5.70 12.97
N MET A 135 0.19 -5.52 12.59
CA MET A 135 -0.44 -6.31 11.51
C MET A 135 0.22 -6.09 10.14
N HIS A 136 0.97 -5.00 9.97
CA HIS A 136 1.80 -4.75 8.80
C HIS A 136 3.20 -5.41 8.89
N GLY A 137 3.50 -6.12 9.98
CA GLY A 137 4.81 -6.72 10.24
C GLY A 137 5.91 -5.66 10.34
N ASP A 138 7.07 -5.93 9.74
CA ASP A 138 8.19 -5.01 9.56
C ASP A 138 7.98 -4.03 8.39
N ALA A 139 6.76 -3.89 7.84
CA ALA A 139 6.49 -2.82 6.87
C ALA A 139 6.56 -1.46 7.57
N GLN A 140 7.78 -0.96 7.67
CA GLN A 140 8.09 0.28 8.36
C GLN A 140 7.71 1.48 7.52
N PHE A 141 7.39 2.54 8.26
CA PHE A 141 7.04 3.87 7.84
C PHE A 141 7.93 4.41 6.71
N ALA A 142 7.34 4.66 5.54
CA ALA A 142 7.86 5.63 4.59
C ALA A 142 6.98 6.87 4.61
N GLY A 143 7.32 7.82 5.49
CA GLY A 143 6.89 9.20 5.27
C GLY A 143 7.32 9.64 3.87
N SER A 144 6.64 10.63 3.27
CA SER A 144 7.11 11.19 1.99
C SER A 144 8.58 11.63 2.06
N SER A 145 9.06 11.97 3.26
CA SER A 145 10.45 12.24 3.61
C SER A 145 11.44 11.09 3.46
N SER A 146 11.00 9.85 3.23
CA SER A 146 11.89 8.68 3.08
C SER A 146 12.11 8.27 1.61
N VAL A 147 11.51 9.00 0.67
CA VAL A 147 11.74 8.78 -0.76
C VAL A 147 12.84 9.75 -1.21
N PRO A 148 14.03 9.26 -1.67
CA PRO A 148 15.15 10.13 -2.01
C PRO A 148 14.80 11.24 -3.01
N ALA A 149 14.02 10.92 -4.05
CA ALA A 149 13.53 11.90 -5.02
C ALA A 149 12.60 12.96 -4.40
N HIS A 150 11.83 12.62 -3.37
CA HIS A 150 10.98 13.59 -2.65
C HIS A 150 11.82 14.51 -1.76
N VAL A 151 12.85 13.97 -1.10
CA VAL A 151 13.81 14.76 -0.30
C VAL A 151 14.62 15.69 -1.19
N GLU A 152 15.10 15.20 -2.32
CA GLU A 152 15.90 15.96 -3.30
C GLU A 152 15.08 17.10 -3.93
N MET A 153 13.83 16.84 -4.32
CA MET A 153 12.94 17.84 -4.90
C MET A 153 12.58 18.99 -3.94
N MET A 154 12.55 18.72 -2.63
CA MET A 154 12.01 19.65 -1.64
C MET A 154 13.08 20.15 -0.64
N GLY A 155 14.34 19.72 -0.78
CA GLY A 155 15.46 20.15 0.06
C GLY A 155 15.25 19.86 1.56
N LEU A 156 15.69 20.77 2.44
CA LEU A 156 15.48 20.67 3.89
C LEU A 156 13.99 20.56 4.27
N ILE A 157 13.11 21.16 3.48
CA ILE A 157 11.64 21.12 3.67
C ILE A 157 11.08 19.76 3.24
N GLY A 158 11.76 19.07 2.32
CA GLY A 158 11.47 17.72 1.82
C GLY A 158 11.71 16.58 2.78
N ALA A 159 12.53 16.83 3.80
CA ALA A 159 12.65 15.95 4.97
C ALA A 159 11.31 15.86 5.76
N GLY A 160 10.30 16.66 5.36
CA GLY A 160 8.90 16.50 5.69
C GLY A 160 8.62 16.55 7.18
N ASN A 161 7.50 15.95 7.56
CA ASN A 161 7.04 15.81 8.94
C ASN A 161 7.84 14.78 9.77
N ASN A 162 8.89 14.16 9.21
CA ASN A 162 9.80 13.29 9.95
C ASN A 162 11.24 13.41 9.41
N PRO A 163 11.97 14.47 9.81
CA PRO A 163 13.26 14.83 9.25
C PRO A 163 14.39 13.85 9.61
N MET A 164 14.28 13.16 10.74
CA MET A 164 15.25 12.12 11.14
C MET A 164 15.28 10.98 10.12
N VAL A 165 14.11 10.48 9.72
CA VAL A 165 14.01 9.38 8.76
C VAL A 165 14.53 9.80 7.39
N GLY A 166 14.22 11.02 6.94
CA GLY A 166 14.69 11.49 5.64
C GLY A 166 16.20 11.64 5.55
N MET A 167 16.84 12.14 6.61
CA MET A 167 18.30 12.25 6.67
C MET A 167 18.97 10.88 6.76
N THR A 168 18.40 9.93 7.51
CA THR A 168 18.93 8.55 7.58
C THR A 168 18.89 7.87 6.21
N VAL A 169 17.80 8.01 5.46
CA VAL A 169 17.69 7.44 4.11
C VAL A 169 18.68 8.12 3.16
N ALA A 170 18.82 9.45 3.21
CA ALA A 170 19.77 10.18 2.37
C ALA A 170 21.21 9.67 2.58
N CYS A 171 21.62 9.50 3.84
CA CYS A 171 22.93 8.92 4.17
C CYS A 171 23.08 7.46 3.71
N ALA A 172 22.04 6.64 3.86
CA ALA A 172 22.07 5.24 3.44
C ALA A 172 22.19 5.09 1.91
N VAL A 173 21.50 5.93 1.14
CA VAL A 173 21.62 5.97 -0.33
C VAL A 173 23.00 6.43 -0.75
N ALA A 174 23.52 7.52 -0.15
CA ALA A 174 24.86 8.00 -0.44
C ALA A 174 25.93 6.93 -0.17
N ALA A 175 25.82 6.20 0.95
CA ALA A 175 26.71 5.10 1.29
C ALA A 175 26.57 3.90 0.34
N SER A 176 25.37 3.62 -0.19
CA SER A 176 25.14 2.54 -1.15
C SER A 176 25.66 2.85 -2.56
N GLN A 177 25.83 4.14 -2.89
CA GLN A 177 26.29 4.61 -4.20
C GLN A 177 27.80 4.95 -4.22
N ALA A 178 28.45 4.97 -3.05
CA ALA A 178 29.89 5.14 -2.87
C ALA A 178 30.63 3.80 -3.01
#